data_AF-A0A0C9ZKM4-F1
#
_entry.id   AF-A0A0C9ZKM4-F1
#
_cell.length_a   1.000
_cell.length_b   1.000
_cell.length_c   1.000
_cell.angle_alpha   90.00
_cell.angle_beta   90.00
_cell.angle_gamma   90.00
#
_symmetry.space_group_name_H-M   'P 1'
#
loop_
_entity.id
_entity.type
_entity.pdbx_description
1 polymer ?
#
loop_
_entity_poly.entity_id
_entity_poly.type
_entity_poly.pdbx_seq_one_letter_code
_entity_poly.pdbx_strand_id
1 'polypeptide(L)' 'PPASWTDADVDVLLDLAIAHKVSAGEGMNFKATFWNTASAALSNPARGGPKTARVCKE' A
#
# COMPACT_ATOMS: atom_id res chain seq x y z
N PRO A 1 0.74 1.46 -18.23
CA PRO A 1 0.82 2.84 -17.66
C PRO A 1 1.39 2.75 -16.24
N PRO A 2 2.20 3.72 -15.79
CA PRO A 2 2.66 3.75 -14.40
C PRO A 2 1.49 3.91 -13.43
N ALA A 3 1.65 3.42 -12.21
CA ALA A 3 0.68 3.66 -11.15
C ALA A 3 0.57 5.17 -10.90
N SER A 4 -0.65 5.68 -10.82
CA SER A 4 -0.91 7.06 -10.38
C SER A 4 -1.36 7.01 -8.94
N TRP A 5 -0.69 7.79 -8.10
CA TRP A 5 -1.09 7.99 -6.71
C TRP A 5 -1.94 9.24 -6.59
N THR A 6 -3.01 9.12 -5.81
CA THR A 6 -3.85 10.24 -5.35
C THR A 6 -3.70 10.35 -3.85
N ASP A 7 -4.08 11.50 -3.27
CA ASP A 7 -4.03 11.68 -1.81
C ASP A 7 -4.87 10.62 -1.09
N ALA A 8 -6.02 10.25 -1.64
CA ALA A 8 -6.86 9.17 -1.09
C ALA A 8 -6.17 7.79 -1.10
N ASP A 9 -5.34 7.49 -2.11
CA ASP A 9 -4.55 6.25 -2.12
C ASP A 9 -3.49 6.25 -1.01
N VAL A 10 -2.91 7.42 -0.74
CA VAL A 10 -1.91 7.60 0.32
C VAL A 10 -2.57 7.47 1.69
N ASP A 11 -3.74 8.06 1.89
CA ASP A 11 -4.52 7.94 3.13
C ASP A 11 -4.84 6.47 3.44
N VAL A 12 -5.31 5.71 2.45
CA VAL A 12 -5.58 4.27 2.60
C VAL A 12 -4.31 3.50 2.99
N LEU A 13 -3.17 3.79 2.36
CA LEU A 13 -1.91 3.13 2.68
C LEU A 13 -1.44 3.46 4.10
N LEU A 14 -1.61 4.72 4.53
CA LEU A 14 -1.24 5.18 5.86
C LEU A 14 -2.14 4.57 6.94
N ASP A 15 -3.45 4.53 6.71
CA ASP A 15 -4.42 3.90 7.61
C ASP A 15 -4.11 2.41 7.82
N LEU A 16 -3.79 1.70 6.74
CA LEU A 16 -3.33 0.31 6.81
C LEU A 16 -2.03 0.20 7.62
N ALA A 17 -1.05 1.07 7.37
CA ALA A 17 0.21 1.05 8.12
C ALA A 17 -0.01 1.29 9.62
N ILE A 18 -0.90 2.22 9.99
CA ILE A 18 -1.26 2.50 11.38
C ILE A 18 -1.97 1.29 12.01
N ALA A 19 -2.94 0.70 11.31
CA ALA A 19 -3.69 -0.46 11.79
C ALA A 19 -2.80 -1.69 12.00
N HIS A 20 -1.77 -1.86 11.16
CA HIS A 20 -0.84 -2.98 11.20
C HIS A 20 0.51 -2.66 11.85
N LYS A 21 0.67 -1.49 12.48
CA LYS A 21 1.97 -1.06 13.05
C LYS A 21 2.55 -2.05 14.06
N VAL A 22 1.69 -2.78 14.78
CA VAL A 22 2.09 -3.77 15.80
C VAL A 22 2.68 -5.04 15.19
N SER A 23 2.43 -5.32 13.91
CA SER A 23 3.01 -6.44 13.18
C SER A 23 4.18 -6.01 12.28
N ALA A 24 4.51 -4.71 12.28
CA ALA A 24 5.67 -4.19 11.57
C ALA A 24 6.95 -4.58 12.31
N GLY A 25 7.98 -4.95 11.55
CA GLY A 25 9.33 -5.10 12.10
C GLY A 25 9.94 -3.75 12.48
N GLU A 26 11.18 -3.79 12.95
CA GLU A 26 11.98 -2.60 13.21
C GLU A 26 11.98 -1.65 12.00
N GLY A 27 11.76 -0.34 12.24
CA GLY A 27 11.73 0.66 11.18
C GLY A 27 10.54 0.57 10.21
N MET A 28 9.40 0.03 10.63
CA MET A 28 8.22 -0.21 9.77
C MET A 28 8.49 -1.18 8.61
N ASN A 29 9.37 -2.16 8.84
CA ASN A 29 9.64 -3.20 7.86
C ASN A 29 8.48 -4.20 7.80
N PHE A 30 7.45 -3.86 7.05
CA PHE A 30 6.27 -4.69 6.87
C PHE A 30 6.57 -5.92 6.00
N LYS A 31 6.01 -7.06 6.40
CA LYS A 31 6.11 -8.33 5.66
C LYS A 31 5.38 -8.27 4.32
N ALA A 32 5.72 -9.18 3.40
CA ALA A 32 5.04 -9.30 2.10
C ALA A 32 3.50 -9.38 2.20
N THR A 33 2.97 -10.03 3.24
CA THR A 33 1.53 -10.11 3.48
C THR A 33 0.87 -8.73 3.58
N PHE A 34 1.50 -7.78 4.27
CA PHE A 34 0.98 -6.42 4.38
C PHE A 34 0.92 -5.73 3.03
N TRP A 35 1.98 -5.82 2.23
CA TRP A 35 2.03 -5.20 0.90
C TRP A 35 1.03 -5.83 -0.08
N ASN A 36 0.74 -7.12 0.06
CA ASN A 36 -0.35 -7.77 -0.69
C ASN A 36 -1.72 -7.23 -0.27
N THR A 37 -1.95 -7.02 1.04
CA THR A 37 -3.18 -6.39 1.55
C THR A 37 -3.33 -4.96 1.05
N ALA A 38 -2.27 -4.15 1.09
CA ALA A 38 -2.26 -2.80 0.54
C ALA A 38 -2.59 -2.78 -0.95
N SER A 39 -1.97 -3.67 -1.73
CA SER A 39 -2.26 -3.82 -3.16
C SER A 39 -3.70 -4.21 -3.43
N ALA A 40 -4.29 -5.10 -2.61
CA ALA A 40 -5.68 -5.49 -2.74
C ALA A 40 -6.64 -4.33 -2.42
N ALA A 41 -6.36 -3.56 -1.37
CA ALA A 41 -7.13 -2.37 -0.99
C ALA A 41 -7.08 -1.28 -2.08
N LEU A 42 -5.96 -1.19 -2.80
CA LEU A 42 -5.69 -0.20 -3.85
C LEU A 42 -5.87 -0.76 -5.28
N SER A 43 -6.50 -1.93 -5.41
CA SER A 43 -6.56 -2.70 -6.67
C SER A 43 -7.42 -2.06 -7.76
N ASN A 44 -8.26 -1.09 -7.43
CA ASN A 44 -9.13 -0.38 -8.37
C ASN A 44 -8.74 1.10 -8.51
N PRO A 45 -7.64 1.41 -9.22
CA PRO A 45 -7.15 2.78 -9.34
C PRO A 45 -8.05 3.61 -10.26
N ALA A 46 -8.42 4.81 -9.80
CA ALA A 46 -9.14 5.78 -10.64
C ALA A 46 -8.31 6.27 -11.84
N ARG A 47 -6.96 6.22 -11.75
CA ARG A 47 -6.02 6.59 -12.81
C ARG A 47 -4.76 5.71 -12.78
N GLY A 48 -4.17 5.50 -13.95
CA GLY A 48 -2.88 4.84 -14.10
C GLY A 48 -2.95 3.30 -14.08
N GLY A 49 -1.80 2.68 -13.89
CA GLY A 49 -1.67 1.22 -13.74
C GLY A 49 -1.96 0.72 -12.32
N PRO A 50 -2.06 -0.60 -12.13
CA PRO A 50 -2.34 -1.21 -10.83
C PRO A 50 -1.22 -0.92 -9.81
N LYS A 51 -1.63 -0.62 -8.57
CA LYS A 51 -0.72 -0.49 -7.43
C LYS A 51 -0.42 -1.89 -6.88
N THR A 52 0.56 -2.56 -7.50
CA THR A 52 1.01 -3.89 -7.07
C THR A 52 1.66 -3.83 -5.69
N ALA A 53 1.81 -4.97 -5.01
CA ALA A 53 2.47 -5.04 -3.70
C ALA A 53 3.90 -4.45 -3.74
N ARG A 54 4.61 -4.65 -4.86
CA ARG A 54 5.92 -4.04 -5.09
C ARG A 54 5.81 -2.51 -5.13
N VAL A 55 4.87 -1.99 -5.92
CA VAL A 55 4.65 -0.53 -6.07
C VAL A 55 4.18 0.11 -4.76
N CYS A 56 3.42 -0.59 -3.92
CA CYS A 56 3.02 -0.07 -2.61
C CYS A 56 4.19 0.06 -1.63
N LYS A 57 5.28 -0.70 -1.84
CA LYS A 57 6.45 -0.74 -0.96
C LYS A 57 7.52 0.30 -1.32
N GLU A 58 7.65 0.62 -2.61
CA GLU A 58 8.63 1.57 -3.17
C GLU A 58 8.23 3.02 -2.89
#